data_AF-A0A3B8S532-F1
#
_entry.id   AF-A0A3B8S532-F1
#
_cell.length_a   1.000
_cell.length_b   1.000
_cell.length_c   1.000
_cell.angle_alpha   90.00
_cell.angle_beta   90.00
_cell.angle_gamma   90.00
#
_symmetry.space_group_name_H-M   'P 1'
#
loop_
_entity.id
_entity.type
_entity.pdbx_description
1 polymer ?
#
loop_
_entity_poly.entity_id
_entity_poly.type
_entity_poly.pdbx_seq_one_letter_code
_entity_poly.pdbx_strand_id
1 'polypeptide(L)'
;GKTLLAGIFNCIENETEFFPAIPLNALVKMLKNLNNSDYKIKESVLDYSFNFDADELVYLGLSSAVEKLRDSYTTKGKLSECESQSFRMALKDMAEDLKDGGITRGLYDYLNQHITDLKKNEYQNKYHNILEYLLKVMKNTIREKLTEERI
;
A
#
# COMPACT_ATOMS: atom_id res chain seq x y z
N GLY A 1 -14.96 4.82 -20.46
CA GLY A 1 -13.59 4.27 -20.34
C GLY A 1 -12.57 5.30 -19.89
N LYS A 2 -11.60 5.68 -20.74
CA LYS A 2 -10.35 6.38 -20.35
C LYS A 2 -10.50 7.82 -19.83
N THR A 3 -11.51 8.55 -20.29
CA THR A 3 -11.69 9.98 -20.00
C THR A 3 -12.31 10.26 -18.63
N LEU A 4 -13.10 9.33 -18.09
CA LEU A 4 -13.83 9.53 -16.82
C LEU A 4 -12.92 9.30 -15.60
N LEU A 5 -12.13 8.22 -15.60
CA LEU A 5 -11.15 7.96 -14.54
C LEU A 5 -10.06 9.04 -14.51
N ALA A 6 -9.56 9.44 -15.68
CA ALA A 6 -8.65 10.58 -15.78
C ALA A 6 -9.30 11.87 -15.24
N GLY A 7 -10.59 12.08 -15.52
CA GLY A 7 -11.37 13.19 -14.96
C GLY A 7 -11.50 13.14 -13.43
N ILE A 8 -11.72 11.96 -12.84
CA ILE A 8 -11.81 11.78 -11.38
C ILE A 8 -10.46 12.05 -10.72
N PHE A 9 -9.37 11.47 -11.23
CA PHE A 9 -8.04 11.74 -10.70
C PHE A 9 -7.67 13.22 -10.85
N ASN A 10 -7.99 13.83 -11.99
CA ASN A 10 -7.75 15.26 -12.22
C ASN A 10 -8.63 16.15 -11.32
N CYS A 11 -9.86 15.74 -10.97
CA CYS A 11 -10.69 16.45 -9.98
C CYS A 11 -10.11 16.32 -8.57
N ILE A 12 -9.65 15.13 -8.18
CA ILE A 12 -8.99 14.89 -6.89
C ILE A 12 -7.69 15.73 -6.81
N GLU A 13 -6.93 15.83 -7.90
CA GLU A 13 -5.67 16.59 -7.95
C GLU A 13 -5.87 18.12 -7.96
N ASN A 14 -6.93 18.64 -8.58
CA ASN A 14 -7.10 20.09 -8.76
C ASN A 14 -7.96 20.80 -7.69
N GLU A 15 -8.77 20.09 -6.89
CA GLU A 15 -9.69 20.73 -5.92
C GLU A 15 -9.24 20.67 -4.45
N THR A 16 -8.02 20.23 -4.13
CA THR A 16 -7.75 19.72 -2.77
C THR A 16 -6.51 20.29 -2.08
N GLU A 17 -6.55 21.56 -1.69
CA GLU A 17 -5.62 22.06 -0.66
C GLU A 17 -5.90 21.43 0.73
N PHE A 18 -7.08 20.83 0.96
CA PHE A 18 -7.49 20.27 2.27
C PHE A 18 -8.43 19.04 2.20
N PHE A 19 -8.36 18.19 1.18
CA PHE A 19 -9.22 17.00 1.13
C PHE A 19 -8.62 15.87 1.97
N PRO A 20 -9.40 15.22 2.86
CA PRO A 20 -8.93 14.08 3.63
C PRO A 20 -8.53 12.96 2.66
N ALA A 21 -7.39 12.31 2.93
CA ALA A 21 -6.96 11.15 2.15
C ALA A 21 -8.07 10.10 2.10
N ILE A 22 -8.49 9.70 0.89
CA ILE A 22 -9.53 8.69 0.70
C ILE A 22 -8.95 7.33 1.13
N PRO A 23 -9.61 6.60 2.07
CA PRO A 23 -9.21 5.25 2.43
C PRO A 23 -9.14 4.31 1.23
N LEU A 24 -8.16 3.40 1.21
CA LEU A 24 -7.94 2.52 0.07
C LEU A 24 -9.14 1.60 -0.18
N ASN A 25 -9.77 1.10 0.89
CA ASN A 25 -10.98 0.29 0.79
C ASN A 25 -12.14 1.04 0.10
N ALA A 26 -12.32 2.32 0.41
CA ALA A 26 -13.33 3.18 -0.19
C ALA A 26 -13.03 3.44 -1.66
N LEU A 27 -11.76 3.72 -1.99
CA LEU A 27 -11.31 3.91 -3.36
C LEU A 27 -11.56 2.65 -4.22
N VAL A 28 -11.14 1.49 -3.71
CA VAL A 28 -11.36 0.17 -4.35
C VAL A 28 -12.85 -0.05 -4.63
N LYS A 29 -13.72 0.26 -3.64
CA LYS A 29 -15.18 0.14 -3.79
C LYS A 29 -15.74 1.08 -4.85
N MET A 30 -15.25 2.33 -4.91
CA MET A 30 -15.66 3.28 -5.95
C MET A 30 -15.27 2.81 -7.35
N LEU A 31 -14.04 2.30 -7.53
CA LEU A 31 -13.57 1.74 -8.80
C LEU A 31 -14.42 0.55 -9.25
N LYS A 32 -14.74 -0.38 -8.35
CA LYS A 32 -15.65 -1.50 -8.61
C LYS A 32 -17.03 -1.05 -9.08
N ASN A 33 -17.61 -0.06 -8.41
CA ASN A 33 -18.95 0.44 -8.75
C ASN A 33 -18.99 1.11 -10.13
N LEU A 34 -17.94 1.85 -10.50
CA LEU A 34 -17.84 2.48 -11.81
C LEU A 34 -17.80 1.42 -12.93
N ASN A 35 -17.00 0.37 -12.77
CA ASN A 35 -16.93 -0.73 -13.74
C ASN A 35 -18.28 -1.46 -13.87
N ASN A 36 -19.00 -1.67 -12.77
CA ASN A 36 -20.31 -2.32 -12.80
C ASN A 36 -21.41 -1.42 -13.41
N SER A 37 -21.27 -0.09 -13.35
CA SER A 37 -22.25 0.86 -13.88
C SER A 37 -22.23 1.01 -15.41
N ASP A 38 -21.11 0.65 -16.06
CA ASP A 38 -21.01 0.59 -17.53
C ASP A 38 -21.75 -0.64 -18.13
N TYR A 39 -22.22 -1.58 -17.29
CA TYR A 39 -22.89 -2.83 -17.69
C TYR A 39 -24.42 -2.80 -17.49
N LYS A 40 -25.10 -1.76 -17.99
CA LYS A 40 -26.57 -1.81 -18.17
C LYS A 40 -27.05 -2.04 -19.60
N ILE A 41 -26.16 -2.29 -20.56
CA ILE A 41 -26.58 -2.63 -21.94
C ILE A 41 -25.69 -3.74 -22.52
N LYS A 42 -26.35 -4.89 -22.77
CA LYS A 42 -26.00 -6.06 -23.62
C LYS A 42 -25.33 -7.28 -22.96
N GLU A 43 -26.21 -8.26 -22.84
CA GLU A 43 -26.05 -9.71 -22.76
C GLU A 43 -24.93 -10.28 -23.67
N SER A 44 -24.17 -11.23 -23.13
CA SER A 44 -23.16 -12.10 -23.76
C SER A 44 -21.86 -11.44 -24.26
N VAL A 45 -20.78 -11.58 -23.48
CA VAL A 45 -19.43 -12.06 -23.86
C VAL A 45 -18.54 -11.97 -22.61
N LEU A 46 -18.06 -13.13 -22.15
CA LEU A 46 -16.96 -13.38 -21.20
C LEU A 46 -16.84 -12.42 -20.00
N ASP A 47 -17.33 -12.95 -18.89
CA ASP A 47 -17.31 -12.45 -17.52
C ASP A 47 -15.88 -12.27 -16.97
N TYR A 48 -15.10 -11.34 -17.53
CA TYR A 48 -13.91 -10.77 -16.86
C TYR A 48 -14.40 -9.79 -15.79
N SER A 49 -15.09 -10.33 -14.79
CA SER A 49 -15.44 -9.62 -13.56
C SER A 49 -14.13 -9.15 -12.91
N PHE A 50 -13.92 -7.84 -12.92
CA PHE A 50 -12.81 -7.15 -12.30
C PHE A 50 -12.89 -7.28 -10.77
N ASN A 51 -12.40 -8.38 -10.21
CA ASN A 51 -12.42 -8.64 -8.77
C ASN A 51 -11.25 -7.92 -8.07
N PHE A 52 -11.39 -6.61 -7.90
CA PHE A 52 -10.39 -5.76 -7.26
C PHE A 52 -10.57 -5.74 -5.74
N ASP A 53 -9.89 -6.57 -4.96
CA ASP A 53 -10.01 -6.56 -3.49
C ASP A 53 -8.92 -5.70 -2.81
N ALA A 54 -9.33 -4.85 -1.86
CA ALA A 54 -8.43 -4.00 -1.10
C ALA A 54 -7.45 -4.85 -0.28
N ASP A 55 -7.94 -5.96 0.26
CA ASP A 55 -7.11 -6.89 1.01
C ASP A 55 -6.06 -7.57 0.12
N GLU A 56 -6.43 -7.94 -1.12
CA GLU A 56 -5.51 -8.56 -2.08
C GLU A 56 -4.41 -7.57 -2.51
N LEU A 57 -4.76 -6.31 -2.77
CA LEU A 57 -3.78 -5.28 -3.14
C LEU A 57 -2.80 -4.98 -2.04
N VAL A 58 -3.32 -4.81 -0.82
CA VAL A 58 -2.49 -4.55 0.34
C VAL A 58 -1.60 -5.76 0.64
N TYR A 59 -2.13 -6.97 0.50
CA TYR A 59 -1.35 -8.20 0.62
C TYR A 59 -0.24 -8.29 -0.43
N LEU A 60 -0.52 -7.92 -1.68
CA LEU A 60 0.49 -7.88 -2.75
C LEU A 60 1.60 -6.89 -2.41
N GLY A 61 1.25 -5.65 -2.03
CA GLY A 61 2.22 -4.64 -1.63
C GLY A 61 3.06 -5.08 -0.42
N LEU A 62 2.42 -5.65 0.60
CA LEU A 62 3.09 -6.19 1.78
C LEU A 62 4.06 -7.31 1.39
N SER A 63 3.62 -8.24 0.54
CA SER A 63 4.44 -9.36 0.08
C SER A 63 5.68 -8.88 -0.67
N SER A 64 5.55 -7.90 -1.56
CA SER A 64 6.68 -7.31 -2.28
C SER A 64 7.66 -6.60 -1.34
N ALA A 65 7.18 -5.87 -0.33
CA ALA A 65 8.04 -5.26 0.67
C ALA A 65 8.75 -6.30 1.54
N VAL A 66 8.06 -7.37 1.94
CA VAL A 66 8.61 -8.47 2.74
C VAL A 66 9.66 -9.27 1.95
N GLU A 67 9.43 -9.51 0.67
CA GLU A 67 10.43 -10.09 -0.22
C GLU A 67 11.65 -9.17 -0.34
N LYS A 68 11.42 -7.86 -0.50
CA LYS A 68 12.52 -6.89 -0.58
C LYS A 68 13.34 -6.83 0.71
N LEU A 69 12.68 -6.91 1.86
CA LEU A 69 13.31 -7.02 3.18
C LEU A 69 14.25 -8.23 3.22
N ARG A 70 13.74 -9.41 2.84
CA ARG A 70 14.51 -10.66 2.78
C ARG A 70 15.75 -10.49 1.90
N ASP A 71 15.57 -10.09 0.65
CA ASP A 71 16.62 -10.13 -0.36
C ASP A 71 17.69 -9.04 -0.21
N SER A 72 17.31 -7.89 0.35
CA SER A 72 18.18 -6.72 0.42
C SER A 72 18.83 -6.51 1.78
N TYR A 73 18.24 -7.06 2.86
CA TYR A 73 18.66 -6.77 4.22
C TYR A 73 18.89 -8.02 5.06
N THR A 74 17.99 -9.01 5.02
CA THR A 74 18.14 -10.25 5.80
C THR A 74 19.24 -11.15 5.23
N THR A 75 19.14 -11.55 3.95
CA THR A 75 20.11 -12.47 3.33
C THR A 75 21.51 -11.87 3.18
N LYS A 76 21.58 -10.54 3.14
CA LYS A 76 22.85 -9.78 3.10
C LYS A 76 23.43 -9.50 4.48
N GLY A 77 22.80 -9.99 5.56
CA GLY A 77 23.27 -9.83 6.94
C GLY A 77 23.24 -8.39 7.46
N LYS A 78 22.48 -7.48 6.83
CA LYS A 78 22.33 -6.10 7.30
C LYS A 78 21.37 -6.00 8.49
N LEU A 79 20.45 -6.95 8.58
CA LEU A 79 19.56 -7.17 9.71
C LEU A 79 19.73 -8.61 10.17
N SER A 80 19.75 -8.80 11.48
CA SER A 80 19.57 -10.11 12.10
C SER A 80 18.16 -10.65 11.83
N GLU A 81 17.95 -11.93 12.13
CA GLU A 81 16.64 -12.56 11.99
C GLU A 81 15.59 -11.90 12.90
N CYS A 82 15.96 -11.58 14.14
CA CYS A 82 15.06 -10.91 15.10
C CYS A 82 14.66 -9.51 14.63
N GLU A 83 15.62 -8.73 14.12
CA GLU A 83 15.32 -7.42 13.52
C GLU A 83 14.43 -7.58 12.28
N SER A 84 14.76 -8.52 11.39
CA SER A 84 13.96 -8.79 10.20
C SER A 84 12.51 -9.15 10.55
N GLN A 85 12.31 -9.95 11.59
CA GLN A 85 10.97 -10.28 12.08
C GLN A 85 10.22 -9.04 12.59
N SER A 86 10.91 -8.16 13.33
CA SER A 86 10.33 -6.90 13.82
C SER A 86 9.90 -5.99 12.67
N PHE A 87 10.70 -5.92 11.60
CA PHE A 87 10.34 -5.21 10.37
C PHE A 87 9.12 -5.82 9.67
N ARG A 88 9.00 -7.16 9.60
CA ARG A 88 7.82 -7.82 9.02
C ARG A 88 6.55 -7.45 9.78
N MET A 89 6.62 -7.43 11.11
CA MET A 89 5.49 -7.04 11.95
C MET A 89 5.12 -5.57 11.76
N ALA A 90 6.11 -4.66 11.75
CA ALA A 90 5.88 -3.25 11.47
C ALA A 90 5.24 -3.01 10.09
N LEU A 91 5.71 -3.71 9.05
CA LEU A 91 5.13 -3.63 7.70
C LEU A 91 3.68 -4.12 7.67
N LYS A 92 3.36 -5.18 8.41
CA LYS A 92 1.99 -5.69 8.52
C LYS A 92 1.06 -4.67 9.16
N ASP A 93 1.49 -4.03 10.24
CA ASP A 93 0.68 -2.99 10.90
C ASP A 93 0.46 -1.78 9.98
N MET A 94 1.49 -1.35 9.26
CA MET A 94 1.35 -0.29 8.25
C MET A 94 0.40 -0.68 7.11
N ALA A 95 0.39 -1.95 6.73
CA ALA A 95 -0.48 -2.48 5.68
C ALA A 95 -1.95 -2.45 6.11
N GLU A 96 -2.25 -2.82 7.36
CA GLU A 96 -3.61 -2.69 7.91
C GLU A 96 -4.04 -1.22 7.98
N ASP A 97 -3.21 -0.33 8.52
CA ASP A 97 -3.54 1.11 8.58
C ASP A 97 -3.76 1.71 7.18
N LEU A 98 -3.05 1.23 6.16
CA LEU A 98 -3.24 1.66 4.78
C LEU A 98 -4.65 1.37 4.24
N LYS A 99 -5.31 0.31 4.71
CA LYS A 99 -6.69 -0.02 4.31
C LYS A 99 -7.67 1.04 4.81
N ASP A 100 -7.43 1.59 6.00
CA ASP A 100 -8.39 2.36 6.79
C ASP A 100 -8.15 3.88 6.80
N GLY A 101 -7.27 4.40 5.95
CA GLY A 101 -7.04 5.85 5.83
C GLY A 101 -5.58 6.25 5.73
N GLY A 102 -4.66 5.28 5.63
CA GLY A 102 -3.24 5.54 5.46
C GLY A 102 -2.47 5.39 6.77
N ILE A 103 -1.19 5.73 6.72
CA ILE A 103 -0.27 5.52 7.84
C ILE A 103 -0.49 6.63 8.86
N THR A 104 -1.05 6.26 10.01
CA THR A 104 -1.51 7.20 11.04
C THR A 104 -0.45 7.51 12.10
N ARG A 105 0.60 6.69 12.19
CA ARG A 105 1.66 6.79 13.21
C ARG A 105 3.02 7.12 12.59
N GLY A 106 3.96 7.59 13.41
CA GLY A 106 5.34 7.78 12.95
C GLY A 106 5.99 6.45 12.62
N LEU A 107 6.87 6.41 11.61
CA LEU A 107 7.58 5.18 11.21
C LEU A 107 8.38 4.55 12.36
N TYR A 108 8.94 5.40 13.24
CA TYR A 108 9.58 4.96 14.47
C TYR A 108 8.62 4.14 15.35
N ASP A 109 7.37 4.61 15.51
CA ASP A 109 6.41 4.01 16.44
C ASP A 109 6.04 2.59 16.00
N TYR A 110 5.87 2.34 14.70
CA TYR A 110 5.62 0.98 14.20
C TYR A 110 6.76 0.03 14.53
N LEU A 111 8.02 0.46 14.38
CA LEU A 111 9.14 -0.43 14.65
C LEU A 111 9.41 -0.58 16.15
N ASN A 112 9.21 0.48 16.93
CA ASN A 112 9.36 0.50 18.37
C ASN A 112 8.35 -0.40 19.10
N GLN A 113 7.21 -0.69 18.47
CA GLN A 113 6.25 -1.68 18.99
C GLN A 113 6.79 -3.12 18.96
N HIS A 114 7.77 -3.40 18.09
CA HIS A 114 8.26 -4.76 17.84
C HIS A 114 9.73 -4.97 18.24
N ILE A 115 10.50 -3.89 18.41
CA ILE A 115 11.86 -3.94 18.95
C ILE A 115 11.85 -3.41 20.38
N THR A 116 12.19 -4.28 21.34
CA THR A 116 12.31 -3.90 22.75
C THR A 116 13.38 -2.83 22.96
N ASP A 117 13.05 -1.79 23.73
CA ASP A 117 13.95 -0.69 24.10
C ASP A 117 14.60 0.05 22.90
N LEU A 118 13.91 0.10 21.75
CA LEU A 118 14.42 0.79 20.57
C LEU A 118 14.61 2.29 20.83
N LYS A 119 15.86 2.75 20.83
CA LYS A 119 16.18 4.17 21.01
C LYS A 119 15.98 4.93 19.71
N LYS A 120 15.51 6.18 19.81
CA LYS A 120 15.31 7.06 18.66
C LYS A 120 16.58 7.27 17.83
N ASN A 121 17.75 7.39 18.45
CA ASN A 121 19.01 7.57 17.75
C ASN A 121 19.42 6.34 16.93
N GLU A 122 19.21 5.15 17.49
CA GLU A 122 19.45 3.87 16.81
C GLU A 122 18.51 3.71 15.62
N TYR A 123 17.22 4.00 15.81
CA TYR A 123 16.26 4.04 14.72
C TYR A 123 16.72 4.96 13.59
N GLN A 124 17.07 6.21 13.89
CA GLN A 124 17.47 7.18 12.88
C GLN A 124 18.71 6.76 12.10
N ASN A 125 19.71 6.20 12.79
CA ASN A 125 20.99 5.85 12.17
C ASN A 125 20.95 4.53 11.40
N LYS A 126 20.14 3.56 11.85
CA LYS A 126 20.19 2.18 11.35
C LYS A 126 18.93 1.77 10.59
N TYR A 127 17.75 2.13 11.08
CA TYR A 127 16.50 1.52 10.65
C TYR A 127 15.62 2.43 9.79
N HIS A 128 15.71 3.76 9.97
CA HIS A 128 14.84 4.73 9.33
C HIS A 128 14.81 4.57 7.81
N ASN A 129 15.97 4.64 7.16
CA ASN A 129 16.08 4.52 5.71
C ASN A 129 15.62 3.15 5.19
N ILE A 130 15.78 2.09 5.98
CA ILE A 130 15.34 0.74 5.60
C ILE A 130 13.81 0.71 5.61
N LEU A 131 13.19 1.15 6.70
CA LEU A 131 11.74 1.07 6.86
C LEU A 131 11.02 2.01 5.89
N GLU A 132 11.54 3.22 5.69
CA GLU A 132 11.04 4.16 4.70
C GLU A 132 11.11 3.56 3.29
N TYR A 133 12.23 2.94 2.93
CA TYR A 133 12.39 2.30 1.63
C TYR A 133 11.41 1.16 1.41
N LEU A 134 11.26 0.26 2.39
CA LEU A 134 10.33 -0.86 2.30
C LEU A 134 8.88 -0.39 2.20
N LEU A 135 8.54 0.67 2.93
CA LEU A 135 7.23 1.29 2.81
C LEU A 135 6.99 1.87 1.41
N LYS A 136 8.01 2.50 0.82
CA LYS A 136 7.94 3.02 -0.55
C LYS A 136 7.72 1.89 -1.55
N VAL A 137 8.38 0.74 -1.37
CA VAL A 137 8.15 -0.46 -2.19
C VAL A 137 6.70 -0.90 -2.09
N MET A 138 6.16 -1.05 -0.88
CA MET A 138 4.77 -1.44 -0.66
C MET A 138 3.78 -0.49 -1.37
N LYS A 139 3.94 0.82 -1.16
CA LYS A 139 3.06 1.83 -1.78
C LYS A 139 3.18 1.86 -3.31
N ASN A 140 4.38 1.69 -3.85
CA ASN A 140 4.59 1.68 -5.29
C ASN A 140 3.97 0.46 -5.94
N THR A 141 4.12 -0.74 -5.36
CA THR A 141 3.47 -1.95 -5.86
C THR A 141 1.95 -1.80 -5.90
N ILE A 142 1.34 -1.23 -4.85
CA ILE A 142 -0.10 -0.97 -4.81
C ILE A 142 -0.50 0.04 -5.91
N ARG A 143 0.27 1.12 -6.08
CA ARG A 143 0.04 2.14 -7.12
C ARG A 143 0.15 1.55 -8.52
N GLU A 144 1.18 0.76 -8.77
CA GLU A 144 1.43 0.09 -10.05
C GLU A 144 0.25 -0.81 -10.38
N LYS A 145 -0.19 -1.65 -9.43
CA LYS A 145 -1.36 -2.50 -9.65
C LYS A 145 -2.65 -1.71 -9.88
N LEU A 146 -2.87 -0.61 -9.15
CA LEU A 146 -3.99 0.32 -9.41
C LEU A 146 -3.92 0.96 -10.81
N THR A 147 -2.73 1.09 -11.39
CA THR A 147 -2.49 1.82 -12.65
C THR A 147 -2.41 0.89 -13.86
N GLU A 148 -1.83 -0.30 -13.75
CA GLU A 148 -1.79 -1.32 -14.81
C GLU A 148 -3.20 -1.75 -15.21
N GLU A 149 -4.11 -1.78 -14.24
CA GLU A 149 -5.54 -2.02 -14.42
C GLU A 149 -6.27 -0.86 -15.16
N ARG A 150 -5.56 0.19 -15.62
CA ARG A 150 -6.10 1.26 -16.49
C ARG A 150 -5.95 0.95 -18.00
N ILE A 151 -5.22 -0.09 -18.39
CA ILE A 151 -4.89 -0.38 -19.81
C ILE A 151 -5.94 -1.27 -20.46
#